data_AF-A0A8J7E219-F1
#
_entry.id   AF-A0A8J7E219-F1
#
_cell.length_a   1.000
_cell.length_b   1.000
_cell.length_c   1.000
_cell.angle_alpha   90.00
_cell.angle_beta   90.00
_cell.angle_gamma   90.00
#
_symmetry.space_group_name_H-M   'P 1'
#
loop_
_entity.id
_entity.type
_entity.pdbx_description
1 polymer ?
#
loop_
_entity_poly.entity_id
_entity_poly.type
_entity_poly.pdbx_seq_one_letter_code
_entity_poly.pdbx_strand_id
1 'polypeptide(L)' 'MTDPKDVLEHLKHLEEVDTVQSAEYREEAQEILADDTISLKVRREVADRLNQANHDLALHTVAPDESY' A
#
# COMPACT_ATOMS: atom_id res chain seq x y z
N MET A 1 1.29 -17.05 -5.36
CA MET A 1 1.66 -16.07 -6.39
C MET A 1 0.64 -14.97 -6.27
N THR A 2 1.07 -13.82 -5.77
CA THR A 2 0.23 -12.67 -5.43
C THR A 2 -0.21 -12.01 -6.74
N ASP A 3 -1.51 -11.86 -6.99
CA ASP A 3 -1.99 -11.24 -8.24
C ASP A 3 -1.88 -9.71 -8.12
N PRO A 4 -1.26 -9.01 -9.09
CA PRO A 4 -1.11 -7.56 -9.03
C PRO A 4 -2.45 -6.80 -8.88
N LYS A 5 -3.56 -7.35 -9.38
CA LYS A 5 -4.87 -6.73 -9.24
C LYS A 5 -5.37 -6.78 -7.81
N ASP A 6 -5.18 -7.93 -7.14
CA ASP A 6 -5.58 -8.09 -5.74
C ASP A 6 -4.77 -7.13 -4.86
N VAL A 7 -3.46 -7.00 -5.11
CA VAL A 7 -2.61 -6.01 -4.44
C VAL A 7 -3.10 -4.58 -4.64
N LEU A 8 -3.48 -4.20 -5.86
CA LEU A 8 -4.01 -2.87 -6.14
C LEU A 8 -5.33 -2.59 -5.41
N GLU A 9 -6.20 -3.60 -5.25
CA GLU A 9 -7.42 -3.46 -4.44
C GLU A 9 -7.09 -3.36 -2.95
N HIS A 10 -6.20 -4.20 -2.43
CA HIS A 10 -5.74 -4.14 -1.04
C HIS A 10 -5.15 -2.77 -0.67
N LEU A 11 -4.32 -2.19 -1.56
CA LEU A 11 -3.75 -0.87 -1.36
C LEU A 11 -4.80 0.27 -1.32
N LYS A 12 -6.05 0.03 -1.75
CA LYS A 12 -7.14 1.00 -1.58
C LYS A 12 -7.68 1.07 -0.17
N HIS A 13 -7.57 -0.02 0.58
CA HIS A 13 -8.13 -0.16 1.93
C HIS A 13 -7.06 -0.05 3.01
N LEU A 14 -5.84 0.34 2.65
CA LEU A 14 -4.68 0.35 3.54
C LEU A 14 -4.88 1.20 4.81
N GLU A 15 -5.66 2.28 4.71
CA GLU A 15 -6.01 3.16 5.84
C GLU A 15 -7.25 2.71 6.63
N GLU A 16 -8.05 1.80 6.06
CA GLU A 16 -9.33 1.35 6.62
C GLU A 16 -9.18 0.10 7.50
N VAL A 17 -8.05 -0.59 7.37
CA VAL A 17 -7.73 -1.84 8.07
C VAL A 17 -6.79 -1.59 9.26
N ASP A 18 -6.62 -2.60 10.12
CA ASP A 18 -5.71 -2.49 11.26
C ASP A 18 -4.22 -2.48 10.85
N THR A 19 -3.35 -2.22 11.82
CA THR A 19 -1.91 -2.10 11.60
C THR A 19 -1.26 -3.40 11.09
N VAL A 20 -1.78 -4.56 11.48
CA VAL A 20 -1.25 -5.86 11.04
C VAL A 20 -1.67 -6.10 9.59
N GLN A 21 -2.96 -5.96 9.29
CA GLN A 21 -3.48 -6.16 7.94
C GLN A 21 -2.87 -5.17 6.92
N SER A 22 -2.68 -3.90 7.33
CA SER A 22 -1.99 -2.91 6.49
C SER A 22 -0.51 -3.23 6.28
N ALA A 23 0.15 -3.92 7.22
CA ALA A 23 1.52 -4.40 7.03
C ALA A 23 1.58 -5.53 6.01
N GLU A 24 0.62 -6.47 6.05
CA GLU A 24 0.48 -7.55 5.06
C GLU A 24 0.27 -6.98 3.64
N TYR A 25 -0.62 -6.00 3.46
CA TYR A 25 -0.83 -5.36 2.15
C TYR A 25 0.42 -4.65 1.63
N ARG A 26 1.25 -4.10 2.52
CA ARG A 26 2.54 -3.50 2.15
C ARG A 26 3.55 -4.56 1.75
N GLU A 27 3.59 -5.70 2.42
CA GLU A 27 4.44 -6.84 2.06
C GLU A 27 4.10 -7.38 0.68
N GLU A 28 2.82 -7.65 0.41
CA GLU A 28 2.33 -8.09 -0.90
C GLU A 28 2.74 -7.12 -2.02
N ALA A 29 2.63 -5.81 -1.78
CA ALA A 29 3.08 -4.80 -2.73
C ALA A 29 4.60 -4.87 -2.98
N GLN A 30 5.41 -5.10 -1.94
CA GLN A 30 6.86 -5.26 -2.11
C GLN A 30 7.22 -6.51 -2.91
N GLU A 31 6.48 -7.62 -2.76
CA GLU A 31 6.68 -8.82 -3.59
C GLU A 31 6.49 -8.52 -5.08
N ILE A 32 5.41 -7.80 -5.44
CA ILE A 32 5.15 -7.39 -6.82
C ILE A 32 6.26 -6.48 -7.36
N LEU A 33 6.78 -5.56 -6.54
CA LEU A 33 7.84 -4.64 -6.95
C LEU A 33 9.18 -5.35 -7.17
N ALA A 34 9.45 -6.39 -6.41
CA ALA A 34 10.67 -7.21 -6.49
C ALA A 34 10.64 -8.24 -7.62
N ASP A 35 9.46 -8.63 -8.11
CA ASP A 35 9.31 -9.61 -9.18
C ASP A 35 9.69 -9.02 -10.56
N ASP A 36 10.79 -9.53 -11.15
CA ASP A 36 11.29 -9.10 -12.45
C ASP A 36 10.51 -9.69 -13.63
N THR A 37 9.68 -10.71 -13.39
CA THR A 37 8.76 -11.30 -14.37
C THR A 37 7.52 -10.41 -14.58
N ILE A 38 7.21 -9.53 -13.61
CA ILE A 38 6.11 -8.58 -13.71
C ILE A 38 6.54 -7.35 -14.52
N SER A 39 5.67 -6.98 -15.47
CA SER A 39 5.90 -5.84 -16.35
C SER A 39 6.18 -4.56 -15.57
N LEU A 40 7.13 -3.75 -16.07
CA LEU A 40 7.48 -2.47 -15.46
C LEU A 40 6.26 -1.54 -15.30
N LYS A 41 5.29 -1.63 -16.22
CA LYS A 41 4.05 -0.85 -16.14
C LYS A 41 3.27 -1.17 -14.86
N VAL A 42 3.05 -2.45 -14.59
CA VAL A 42 2.32 -2.91 -13.40
C VAL A 42 3.08 -2.56 -12.13
N ARG A 43 4.40 -2.78 -12.09
CA ARG A 43 5.22 -2.41 -10.94
C ARG A 43 5.17 -0.92 -10.63
N ARG A 44 5.16 -0.05 -11.65
CA ARG A 44 4.97 1.40 -11.45
C ARG A 44 3.61 1.73 -10.86
N GLU A 45 2.55 1.12 -11.37
CA GLU A 45 1.18 1.33 -10.87
C GLU A 45 1.05 0.94 -9.38
N VAL A 46 1.64 -0.19 -8.99
CA VAL A 46 1.72 -0.62 -7.58
C VAL A 46 2.55 0.35 -6.74
N ALA A 47 3.72 0.80 -7.23
CA ALA A 47 4.57 1.74 -6.51
C ALA A 47 3.87 3.09 -6.26
N ASP A 48 3.20 3.62 -7.29
CA ASP A 48 2.47 4.88 -7.20
C ASP A 48 1.33 4.78 -6.18
N ARG A 49 0.54 3.69 -6.24
CA ARG A 49 -0.58 3.48 -5.31
C ARG A 49 -0.10 3.26 -3.88
N LEU A 50 0.96 2.48 -3.68
CA LEU A 50 1.57 2.24 -2.36
C LEU A 50 2.08 3.54 -1.74
N ASN A 51 2.76 4.38 -2.52
CA ASN A 51 3.23 5.68 -2.05
C ASN A 51 2.06 6.59 -1.65
N GLN A 52 1.01 6.64 -2.46
CA GLN A 52 -0.18 7.41 -2.13
C GLN A 52 -0.82 6.91 -0.83
N ALA A 53 -1.08 5.61 -0.72
CA ALA A 53 -1.71 5.02 0.47
C ALA A 53 -0.89 5.23 1.75
N ASN A 54 0.44 5.11 1.67
CA ASN A 54 1.33 5.41 2.80
C ASN A 54 1.30 6.90 3.19
N HIS A 55 1.21 7.79 2.21
CA HIS A 55 1.09 9.22 2.46
C HIS A 55 -0.23 9.56 3.17
N ASP A 56 -1.35 9.02 2.68
CA ASP A 56 -2.67 9.21 3.26
C ASP A 56 -2.72 8.67 4.70
N LEU A 57 -2.23 7.44 4.92
CA LEU A 57 -2.13 6.85 6.26
C LEU A 57 -1.28 7.71 7.21
N ALA A 58 -0.17 8.27 6.73
CA ALA A 58 0.67 9.15 7.54
C ALA A 58 -0.07 10.43 7.96
N LEU A 59 -0.85 11.04 7.06
CA LEU A 59 -1.69 12.20 7.39
C LEU A 59 -2.74 11.87 8.45
N HIS A 60 -3.39 10.71 8.33
CA HIS A 60 -4.38 10.24 9.32
C HIS A 60 -3.75 9.94 10.68
N THR A 61 -2.53 9.39 10.70
CA THR A 61 -1.84 9.02 11.95
C THR A 61 -1.23 10.24 12.66
N VAL A 62 -0.92 11.31 11.94
CA VAL A 62 -0.35 12.58 12.48
C VAL A 62 -1.44 13.55 12.98
N ALA A 63 -2.72 13.20 12.83
CA ALA A 63 -3.85 13.97 13.37
C ALA A 63 -4.38 13.55 14.77
N PRO A 64 -3.59 13.09 15.77
CA PRO A 64 -4.10 12.99 17.12
C PRO A 64 -3.97 14.37 17.78
N ASP A 65 -5.09 15.07 17.91
CA ASP A 65 -5.38 15.91 19.07
C ASP A 65 -4.34 17.00 19.42
N GLU A 66 -4.02 17.90 18.48
CA GLU A 66 -3.39 19.18 18.84
C GLU A 66 -4.46 20.17 19.36
N SER A 67 -5.06 19.85 20.51
CA SER A 67 -5.73 20.85 21.36
C SER A 67 -4.83 21.15 22.56
N TYR A 68 -4.19 22.32 22.55
CA TYR A 68 -3.46 22.92 23.68
C TYR A 68 -4.39 23.79 24.55
#